data_AF-A0AAV3RJR6-F1
#
_entry.id   AF-A0AAV3RJR6-F1
#
_cell.length_a   1.000
_cell.length_b   1.000
_cell.length_c   1.000
_cell.angle_alpha   90.00
_cell.angle_beta   90.00
_cell.angle_gamma   90.00
#
_symmetry.space_group_name_H-M   'P 1'
#
loop_
_entity.id
_entity.type
_entity.pdbx_description
1 polymer ?
#
loop_
_entity_poly.entity_id
_entity_poly.type
_entity_poly.pdbx_seq_one_letter_code
_entity_poly.pdbx_strand_id
1 'polypeptide(L)'
;MGISELLKNIDWEQESYPVYQDFLLLPLFFVFFPSVRLVLDRLVFEKLGKRLIFGKTYQGLDFENDGRAKKILKFKESAWKFVYFLSAEILIILVTYNEPWFKKTKFFWKGPGNQLWPDQKYKLKLKGVYMYAGGFYSYSILALIFWETRRSDFGVSMNHHVATVILIVLSYIFRFARVGSIVLALHDASDVLLEVGKMSKYSGAESLASISFILFVLSWVILRLIYYPFWILWSTSYEVLQMLEKEKHEVDGPIYYYIFNSLLYCLLVMHIYWFVLMYRMLVKQIQARGKLSEDVRSDSEGENEHED
;
A
#
# COMPACT_ATOMS: atom_id res chain seq x y z
N MET A 1 -14.51 -4.30 32.41
CA MET A 1 -13.95 -5.15 31.34
C MET A 1 -12.92 -4.34 30.58
N GLY A 2 -11.66 -4.77 30.59
CA GLY A 2 -10.59 -4.08 29.86
C GLY A 2 -10.69 -4.36 28.35
N ILE A 3 -10.13 -3.47 27.53
CA ILE A 3 -10.06 -3.63 26.06
C ILE A 3 -9.42 -4.99 25.69
N SER A 4 -8.40 -5.42 26.43
CA SER A 4 -7.72 -6.72 26.24
C SER A 4 -8.65 -7.93 26.45
N GLU A 5 -9.55 -7.85 27.42
CA GLU A 5 -10.51 -8.92 27.73
C GLU A 5 -11.62 -8.98 26.68
N LEU A 6 -12.03 -7.82 26.18
CA LEU A 6 -12.98 -7.72 25.07
C LEU A 6 -12.39 -8.26 23.76
N LEU A 7 -11.12 -7.96 23.46
CA LEU A 7 -10.41 -8.47 22.28
C LEU A 7 -10.20 -9.99 22.31
N LYS A 8 -10.04 -10.59 23.50
CA LYS A 8 -9.92 -12.04 23.68
C LYS A 8 -11.24 -12.78 23.47
N ASN A 9 -12.37 -12.12 23.72
CA ASN A 9 -13.69 -12.71 23.55
C ASN A 9 -14.21 -12.64 22.11
N ILE A 10 -13.53 -11.92 21.21
CA ILE A 10 -13.87 -11.85 19.79
C ILE A 10 -13.36 -13.11 19.09
N ASP A 11 -14.27 -13.85 18.45
CA ASP A 11 -13.91 -14.95 17.56
C ASP A 11 -13.46 -14.41 16.20
N TRP A 12 -12.14 -14.20 16.07
CA TRP A 12 -11.51 -13.68 14.85
C TRP A 12 -11.61 -14.64 13.65
N GLU A 13 -11.84 -15.94 13.89
CA GLU A 13 -11.97 -16.97 12.87
C GLU A 13 -13.41 -17.13 12.38
N GLN A 14 -14.38 -16.46 13.01
CA GLN A 14 -15.79 -16.53 12.65
C GLN A 14 -16.01 -16.17 11.17
N GLU A 15 -16.63 -17.08 10.43
CA GLU A 15 -16.99 -16.90 9.03
C GLU A 15 -18.42 -16.39 8.85
N SER A 16 -18.57 -15.31 8.09
CA SER A 16 -19.88 -14.77 7.69
C SER A 16 -19.85 -14.27 6.26
N TYR A 17 -21.01 -14.17 5.62
CA TYR A 17 -21.10 -13.45 4.35
C TYR A 17 -20.78 -11.97 4.61
N PRO A 18 -19.94 -11.30 3.80
CA PRO A 18 -19.86 -9.84 3.79
C PRO A 18 -21.24 -9.22 3.53
N VAL A 19 -21.51 -8.17 4.29
CA VAL A 19 -22.74 -7.38 4.28
C VAL A 19 -22.36 -5.90 4.22
N TYR A 20 -23.27 -5.04 3.74
CA TYR A 20 -22.99 -3.61 3.64
C TYR A 20 -22.64 -2.95 4.97
N GLN A 21 -23.15 -3.48 6.08
CA GLN A 21 -22.83 -3.00 7.43
C GLN A 21 -21.36 -3.15 7.80
N ASP A 22 -20.61 -4.07 7.17
CA ASP A 22 -19.18 -4.22 7.41
C ASP A 22 -18.41 -2.94 7.02
N PHE A 23 -18.90 -2.17 6.03
CA PHE A 23 -18.32 -0.89 5.62
C PHE A 23 -18.50 0.24 6.63
N LEU A 24 -19.28 0.07 7.70
CA LEU A 24 -19.40 1.08 8.76
C LEU A 24 -18.07 1.34 9.49
N LEU A 25 -17.12 0.39 9.43
CA LEU A 25 -15.77 0.58 9.95
C LEU A 25 -14.87 1.44 9.04
N LEU A 26 -15.22 1.60 7.77
CA LEU A 26 -14.39 2.33 6.81
C LEU A 26 -14.30 3.83 7.14
N PRO A 27 -15.41 4.56 7.42
CA PRO A 27 -15.33 5.95 7.89
C PRO A 27 -14.54 6.12 9.19
N LEU A 28 -14.60 5.13 10.10
CA LEU A 28 -13.82 5.14 11.33
C LEU A 28 -12.32 5.12 11.02
N PHE A 29 -11.87 4.22 10.14
CA PHE A 29 -10.47 4.18 9.73
C PHE A 29 -10.05 5.42 8.93
N PHE A 30 -10.93 5.94 8.07
CA PHE A 30 -10.70 7.18 7.32
C PHE A 30 -10.39 8.38 8.21
N VAL A 31 -11.03 8.50 9.38
CA VAL A 31 -10.74 9.56 10.38
C VAL A 31 -9.57 9.18 11.29
N PHE A 32 -9.44 7.90 11.63
CA PHE A 32 -8.37 7.38 12.48
C PHE A 32 -6.98 7.71 11.92
N PHE A 33 -6.73 7.42 10.64
CA PHE A 33 -5.41 7.62 10.02
C PHE A 33 -4.90 9.07 10.08
N PRO A 34 -5.63 10.10 9.62
CA PRO A 34 -5.18 11.48 9.75
C PRO A 34 -5.01 11.91 11.21
N SER A 35 -5.85 11.40 12.13
CA SER A 35 -5.72 11.68 13.56
C SER A 35 -4.41 11.14 14.14
N VAL A 36 -4.08 9.88 13.84
CA VAL A 36 -2.81 9.26 14.26
C VAL A 36 -1.62 9.96 13.60
N ARG A 37 -1.72 10.30 12.30
CA ARG A 37 -0.68 11.06 11.60
C ARG A 37 -0.37 12.37 12.32
N LEU A 38 -1.39 13.16 12.66
CA LEU A 38 -1.22 14.45 13.35
C LEU A 38 -0.53 14.30 14.70
N VAL A 39 -0.90 13.27 15.47
CA VAL A 39 -0.29 13.00 16.78
C VAL A 39 1.17 12.59 16.61
N LEU A 40 1.46 11.64 15.71
CA LEU A 40 2.82 11.18 15.45
C LEU A 40 3.70 12.28 14.86
N ASP A 41 3.16 13.10 13.96
CA ASP A 41 3.85 14.25 13.36
C ASP A 41 4.39 15.19 14.43
N ARG A 42 3.54 15.56 15.40
CA ARG A 42 3.89 16.51 16.47
C ARG A 42 4.77 15.89 17.55
N LEU A 43 4.49 14.65 17.96
CA LEU A 43 5.15 14.04 19.11
C LEU A 43 6.45 13.31 18.76
N VAL A 44 6.52 12.72 17.56
CA VAL A 44 7.57 11.77 17.18
C VAL A 44 8.33 12.25 15.94
N PHE A 45 7.66 12.37 14.79
CA PHE A 45 8.33 12.52 13.50
C PHE A 45 9.09 13.83 13.37
N GLU A 46 8.54 14.94 13.88
CA GLU A 46 9.25 16.22 13.84
C GLU A 46 10.52 16.21 14.70
N LYS A 47 10.43 15.69 15.94
CA LYS A 47 11.59 15.58 16.85
C LYS A 47 12.64 14.65 16.29
N LEU A 48 12.22 13.50 15.76
CA LEU A 48 13.10 12.50 15.16
C LEU A 48 13.77 13.06 13.90
N GLY A 49 13.00 13.69 13.01
CA GLY A 49 13.50 14.32 11.78
C GLY A 49 14.53 15.41 12.08
N LYS A 50 14.24 16.33 13.01
CA LYS A 50 15.20 17.37 13.43
C LYS A 50 16.51 16.77 13.94
N ARG A 51 16.42 15.72 14.76
CA ARG A 51 17.60 15.03 15.32
C ARG A 51 18.40 14.25 14.28
N LEU A 52 17.75 13.53 13.37
CA LEU A 52 18.42 12.69 12.37
C LEU A 52 18.99 13.51 11.21
N ILE A 53 18.32 14.60 10.81
CA ILE A 53 18.75 15.43 9.67
C ILE A 53 19.84 16.43 10.09
N PHE A 54 19.72 17.05 11.27
CA PHE A 54 20.60 18.16 11.70
C PHE A 54 21.50 17.80 12.91
N GLY A 55 21.46 16.56 13.38
CA GLY A 55 22.26 16.11 14.53
C GLY A 55 21.77 16.68 15.86
N LYS A 56 22.65 16.80 16.86
CA LYS A 56 22.30 17.39 18.19
C LYS A 56 22.29 18.92 18.20
N THR A 57 22.84 19.57 17.18
CA THR A 57 23.06 21.03 17.11
C THR A 57 21.82 21.81 16.62
N TYR A 58 20.67 21.14 16.47
CA TYR A 58 19.44 21.77 15.98
C TYR A 58 18.76 22.71 17.01
N GLN A 59 19.17 22.68 18.27
CA GLN A 59 18.59 23.46 19.38
C GLN A 59 18.79 24.99 19.27
N GLY A 60 19.35 25.50 18.17
CA GLY A 60 19.41 26.92 17.85
C GLY A 60 19.37 27.20 16.34
N LEU A 61 18.93 26.22 15.53
CA LEU A 61 18.77 26.43 14.10
C LEU A 61 17.46 27.14 13.83
N ASP A 62 17.56 28.25 13.10
CA ASP A 62 16.39 28.87 12.49
C ASP A 62 15.85 27.95 11.39
N PHE A 63 14.57 27.59 11.53
CA PHE A 63 13.82 26.74 10.61
C PHE A 63 12.95 27.56 9.65
N GLU A 64 13.03 28.90 9.70
CA GLU A 64 12.39 29.78 8.71
C GLU A 64 13.07 29.72 7.34
N ASN A 65 14.26 29.11 7.22
CA ASN A 65 14.84 28.78 5.93
C ASN A 65 14.04 27.65 5.26
N ASP A 66 13.31 28.03 4.21
CA ASP A 66 12.39 27.20 3.42
C ASP A 66 12.96 25.81 3.05
N GLY A 67 14.25 25.73 2.72
CA GLY A 67 14.89 24.44 2.38
C GLY A 67 14.96 23.42 3.53
N ARG A 68 15.14 23.88 4.78
CA ARG A 68 15.19 22.99 5.95
C ARG A 68 13.80 22.51 6.34
N ALA A 69 12.81 23.40 6.29
CA ALA A 69 11.42 23.08 6.55
C ALA A 69 10.89 22.05 5.53
N LYS A 70 11.15 22.27 4.23
CA LYS A 70 10.83 21.32 3.14
C LYS A 70 11.44 19.94 3.39
N LYS A 71 12.70 19.86 3.86
CA LYS A 71 13.37 18.57 4.16
C LYS A 71 12.75 17.82 5.34
N ILE A 72 12.36 18.53 6.41
CA ILE A 72 11.64 17.93 7.54
C ILE A 72 10.26 17.44 7.08
N LEU A 73 9.54 18.22 6.27
CA LEU A 73 8.22 17.83 5.75
C LEU A 73 8.30 16.52 4.96
N LYS A 74 9.24 16.42 4.01
CA LYS A 74 9.49 15.19 3.23
C LYS A 74 9.83 14.00 4.12
N PHE A 75 10.62 14.21 5.17
CA PHE A 75 10.90 13.15 6.16
C PHE A 75 9.65 12.71 6.91
N LYS A 76 8.81 13.64 7.38
CA LYS A 76 7.57 13.34 8.11
C LYS A 76 6.57 12.59 7.22
N GLU A 77 6.41 12.99 5.96
CA GLU A 77 5.61 12.27 4.97
C GLU A 77 6.07 10.81 4.83
N SER A 78 7.38 10.60 4.66
CA SER A 78 7.94 9.25 4.55
C SER A 78 7.81 8.44 5.84
N ALA A 79 8.00 9.06 7.01
CA ALA A 79 7.82 8.39 8.30
C ALA A 79 6.37 7.93 8.52
N TRP A 80 5.39 8.77 8.15
CA TRP A 80 3.98 8.41 8.21
C TRP A 80 3.66 7.20 7.31
N LYS A 81 4.10 7.24 6.06
CA LYS A 81 3.92 6.15 5.10
C LYS A 81 4.59 4.87 5.58
N PHE A 82 5.81 4.96 6.13
CA PHE A 82 6.51 3.81 6.72
C PHE A 82 5.70 3.16 7.84
N VAL A 83 5.17 3.94 8.79
CA VAL A 83 4.37 3.40 9.91
C VAL A 83 3.13 2.69 9.39
N TYR A 84 2.43 3.28 8.41
CA TYR A 84 1.29 2.64 7.79
C TYR A 84 1.67 1.33 7.11
N PHE A 85 2.59 1.36 6.12
CA PHE A 85 2.92 0.17 5.34
C PHE A 85 3.46 -0.97 6.21
N LEU A 86 4.28 -0.64 7.21
CA LEU A 86 4.78 -1.65 8.15
C LEU A 86 3.64 -2.28 8.96
N SER A 87 2.72 -1.46 9.49
CA SER A 87 1.57 -1.97 10.26
C SER A 87 0.60 -2.78 9.40
N ALA A 88 0.34 -2.33 8.15
CA ALA A 88 -0.50 -3.02 7.18
C ALA A 88 0.10 -4.38 6.82
N GLU A 89 1.41 -4.41 6.54
CA GLU A 89 2.15 -5.63 6.18
C GLU A 89 2.17 -6.66 7.32
N ILE A 90 2.43 -6.21 8.54
CA ILE A 90 2.35 -7.10 9.72
C ILE A 90 0.93 -7.66 9.87
N LEU A 91 -0.09 -6.80 9.77
CA LEU A 91 -1.47 -7.21 9.97
C LEU A 91 -1.93 -8.21 8.89
N ILE A 92 -1.63 -7.96 7.62
CA ILE A 92 -2.04 -8.84 6.52
C ILE A 92 -1.33 -10.20 6.61
N ILE A 93 -0.04 -10.23 6.94
CA ILE A 93 0.70 -11.50 7.15
C ILE A 93 0.07 -12.27 8.31
N LEU A 94 -0.19 -11.62 9.46
CA LEU A 94 -0.80 -12.27 10.62
C LEU A 94 -2.18 -12.89 10.29
N VAL A 95 -2.96 -12.21 9.47
CA VAL A 95 -4.31 -12.67 9.09
C VAL A 95 -4.28 -13.79 8.05
N THR A 96 -3.33 -13.75 7.10
CA THR A 96 -3.31 -14.63 5.94
C THR A 96 -2.36 -15.82 6.05
N TYR A 97 -1.29 -15.74 6.86
CA TYR A 97 -0.20 -16.74 6.85
C TYR A 97 -0.66 -18.18 7.09
N ASN A 98 -1.65 -18.37 7.99
CA ASN A 98 -2.21 -19.68 8.32
C ASN A 98 -3.38 -20.09 7.42
N GLU A 99 -3.75 -19.26 6.44
CA GLU A 99 -4.85 -19.54 5.54
C GLU A 99 -4.38 -20.35 4.33
N PRO A 100 -5.21 -21.30 3.81
CA PRO A 100 -4.82 -22.16 2.69
C PRO A 100 -4.42 -21.38 1.44
N TRP A 101 -5.06 -20.24 1.20
CA TRP A 101 -4.84 -19.42 0.01
C TRP A 101 -3.55 -18.61 0.03
N PHE A 102 -2.87 -18.49 1.18
CA PHE A 102 -1.55 -17.88 1.25
C PHE A 102 -0.50 -18.69 0.47
N LYS A 103 -0.68 -20.01 0.40
CA LYS A 103 0.29 -20.93 -0.25
C LYS A 103 -0.16 -21.39 -1.63
N LYS A 104 -1.47 -21.51 -1.87
CA LYS A 104 -2.02 -22.05 -3.12
C LYS A 104 -3.16 -21.19 -3.64
N THR A 105 -2.97 -20.67 -4.85
CA THR A 105 -3.90 -19.77 -5.56
C THR A 105 -5.28 -20.37 -5.78
N LYS A 106 -5.38 -21.69 -5.99
CA LYS A 106 -6.66 -22.40 -6.12
C LYS A 106 -7.63 -22.14 -4.95
N PHE A 107 -7.12 -21.88 -3.74
CA PHE A 107 -7.96 -21.61 -2.56
C PHE A 107 -8.45 -20.16 -2.46
N PHE A 108 -8.06 -19.28 -3.40
CA PHE A 108 -8.78 -18.03 -3.63
C PHE A 108 -10.24 -18.33 -4.00
N TRP A 109 -10.45 -19.34 -4.85
CA TRP A 109 -11.75 -19.68 -5.44
C TRP A 109 -12.48 -20.79 -4.71
N LYS A 110 -11.74 -21.67 -4.02
CA LYS A 110 -12.30 -22.78 -3.24
C LYS A 110 -12.10 -22.59 -1.74
N GLY A 111 -13.19 -22.58 -0.97
CA GLY A 111 -13.18 -22.54 0.49
C GLY A 111 -13.44 -23.89 1.15
N PRO A 112 -13.55 -23.91 2.49
CA PRO A 112 -13.95 -25.08 3.26
C PRO A 112 -15.36 -25.57 2.86
N GLY A 113 -15.56 -26.89 2.89
CA GLY A 113 -16.82 -27.52 2.50
C GLY A 113 -17.15 -27.29 1.02
N ASN A 114 -18.35 -26.78 0.75
CA ASN A 114 -18.86 -26.52 -0.60
C ASN A 114 -18.75 -25.03 -1.01
N GLN A 115 -17.96 -24.22 -0.32
CA GLN A 115 -17.77 -22.81 -0.70
C GLN A 115 -16.96 -22.70 -2.00
N LEU A 116 -17.60 -22.20 -3.05
CA LEU A 116 -16.98 -21.84 -4.32
C LEU A 116 -17.26 -20.38 -4.61
N TRP A 117 -16.34 -19.69 -5.28
CA TRP A 117 -16.62 -18.34 -5.76
C TRP A 117 -17.75 -18.36 -6.80
N PRO A 118 -18.73 -17.43 -6.73
CA PRO A 118 -18.80 -16.26 -5.86
C PRO A 118 -19.39 -16.51 -4.45
N ASP A 119 -19.96 -17.66 -4.14
CA ASP A 119 -20.60 -17.98 -2.85
C ASP A 119 -19.60 -18.29 -1.70
N GLN A 120 -18.74 -17.32 -1.35
CA GLN A 120 -17.75 -17.47 -0.28
C GLN A 120 -18.02 -16.59 0.94
N LYS A 121 -17.71 -17.13 2.13
CA LYS A 121 -17.70 -16.38 3.39
C LYS A 121 -16.31 -15.81 3.68
N TYR A 122 -16.30 -14.75 4.48
CA TYR A 122 -15.08 -14.12 4.98
C TYR A 122 -14.97 -14.30 6.49
N LYS A 123 -13.74 -14.55 6.94
CA LYS A 123 -13.40 -14.50 8.36
C LYS A 123 -13.41 -13.07 8.87
N LEU A 124 -13.80 -12.87 10.12
CA LEU A 124 -13.86 -11.55 10.75
C LEU A 124 -12.52 -10.80 10.66
N LYS A 125 -11.41 -11.49 10.90
CA LYS A 125 -10.06 -10.93 10.75
C LYS A 125 -9.78 -10.38 9.34
N LEU A 126 -10.24 -11.06 8.29
CA LEU A 126 -10.07 -10.63 6.90
C LEU A 126 -10.92 -9.39 6.60
N LYS A 127 -12.15 -9.35 7.12
CA LYS A 127 -13.01 -8.16 7.03
C LYS A 127 -12.32 -6.95 7.67
N GLY A 128 -11.74 -7.11 8.85
CA GLY A 128 -11.00 -6.06 9.55
C GLY A 128 -9.85 -5.48 8.72
N VAL A 129 -9.03 -6.34 8.10
CA VAL A 129 -7.92 -5.89 7.23
C VAL A 129 -8.42 -5.10 6.02
N TYR A 130 -9.52 -5.53 5.41
CA TYR A 130 -10.13 -4.81 4.29
C TYR A 130 -10.59 -3.41 4.68
N MET A 131 -11.20 -3.26 5.87
CA MET A 131 -11.64 -1.96 6.35
C MET A 131 -10.45 -1.07 6.74
N TYR A 132 -9.39 -1.65 7.31
CA TYR A 132 -8.14 -0.96 7.62
C TYR A 132 -7.49 -0.40 6.34
N ALA A 133 -7.26 -1.26 5.34
CA ALA A 133 -6.67 -0.84 4.06
C ALA A 133 -7.59 0.14 3.31
N GLY A 134 -8.89 -0.16 3.22
CA GLY A 134 -9.87 0.70 2.55
C GLY A 134 -9.96 2.09 3.16
N GLY A 135 -9.94 2.19 4.49
CA GLY A 135 -9.92 3.48 5.18
C GLY A 135 -8.66 4.30 4.89
N PHE A 136 -7.48 3.67 4.90
CA PHE A 136 -6.23 4.35 4.57
C PHE A 136 -6.20 4.81 3.12
N TYR A 137 -6.50 3.92 2.17
CA TYR A 137 -6.44 4.24 0.75
C TYR A 137 -7.48 5.31 0.40
N SER A 138 -8.65 5.33 1.04
CA SER A 138 -9.63 6.43 0.88
C SER A 138 -9.11 7.75 1.43
N TYR A 139 -8.52 7.76 2.63
CA TYR A 139 -7.91 8.95 3.23
C TYR A 139 -6.74 9.47 2.38
N SER A 140 -5.91 8.57 1.85
CA SER A 140 -4.72 8.92 1.07
C SER A 140 -5.03 9.65 -0.23
N ILE A 141 -6.22 9.47 -0.82
CA ILE A 141 -6.69 10.30 -1.95
C ILE A 141 -6.76 11.78 -1.52
N LEU A 142 -7.37 12.08 -0.36
CA LEU A 142 -7.41 13.44 0.15
C LEU A 142 -6.04 13.94 0.57
N ALA A 143 -5.22 13.06 1.17
CA ALA A 143 -3.85 13.41 1.52
C ALA A 143 -3.05 13.80 0.27
N LEU A 144 -3.17 13.06 -0.84
CA LEU A 144 -2.51 13.39 -2.10
C LEU A 144 -2.94 14.75 -2.66
N ILE A 145 -4.23 15.10 -2.54
CA ILE A 145 -4.75 16.37 -3.06
C ILE A 145 -4.30 17.56 -2.21
N PHE A 146 -4.33 17.42 -0.88
CA PHE A 146 -4.24 18.56 0.04
C PHE A 146 -2.98 18.59 0.94
N TRP A 147 -2.30 17.47 1.14
CA TRP A 147 -1.24 17.36 2.17
C TRP A 147 0.10 16.88 1.62
N GLU A 148 0.12 15.96 0.66
CA GLU A 148 1.35 15.38 0.16
C GLU A 148 2.02 16.26 -0.89
N THR A 149 3.36 16.26 -0.87
CA THR A 149 4.17 16.94 -1.86
C THR A 149 3.89 16.40 -3.27
N ARG A 150 3.43 17.29 -4.17
CA ARG A 150 3.13 16.95 -5.56
C ARG A 150 4.42 16.69 -6.34
N ARG A 151 4.49 15.55 -7.02
CA ARG A 151 5.62 15.13 -7.88
C ARG A 151 5.15 14.98 -9.33
N SER A 152 6.09 14.84 -10.27
CA SER A 152 5.76 14.73 -11.70
C SER A 152 4.89 13.52 -12.06
N ASP A 153 4.88 12.47 -11.24
CA ASP A 153 4.03 11.28 -11.38
C ASP A 153 2.69 11.38 -10.64
N PHE A 154 2.28 12.57 -10.19
CA PHE A 154 1.04 12.79 -9.43
C PHE A 154 -0.18 12.15 -10.09
N GLY A 155 -0.36 12.31 -11.40
CA GLY A 155 -1.52 11.76 -12.11
C GLY A 155 -1.57 10.23 -12.08
N VAL A 156 -0.41 9.57 -12.24
CA VAL A 156 -0.31 8.10 -12.17
C VAL A 156 -0.54 7.63 -10.73
N SER A 157 0.02 8.34 -9.75
CA SER A 157 -0.22 8.05 -8.33
C SER A 157 -1.70 8.21 -7.97
N MET A 158 -2.36 9.31 -8.34
CA MET A 158 -3.79 9.52 -8.09
C MET A 158 -4.65 8.42 -8.71
N ASN A 159 -4.40 8.07 -9.98
CA ASN A 159 -5.12 6.99 -10.66
C ASN A 159 -4.92 5.64 -9.95
N HIS A 160 -3.72 5.37 -9.45
CA HIS A 160 -3.45 4.18 -8.64
C HIS A 160 -4.27 4.17 -7.36
N HIS A 161 -4.29 5.25 -6.58
CA HIS A 161 -5.07 5.30 -5.34
C HIS A 161 -6.57 5.12 -5.60
N VAL A 162 -7.11 5.75 -6.66
CA VAL A 162 -8.50 5.54 -7.08
C VAL A 162 -8.75 4.09 -7.48
N ALA A 163 -7.90 3.52 -8.33
CA ALA A 163 -8.02 2.12 -8.75
C ALA A 163 -7.93 1.15 -7.56
N THR A 164 -7.05 1.42 -6.59
CA THR A 164 -6.90 0.60 -5.38
C THR A 164 -8.13 0.68 -4.47
N VAL A 165 -8.72 1.87 -4.25
CA VAL A 165 -9.98 1.99 -3.49
C VAL A 165 -11.11 1.23 -4.18
N ILE A 166 -11.26 1.39 -5.50
CA ILE A 166 -12.26 0.66 -6.29
C ILE A 166 -12.02 -0.86 -6.18
N LEU A 167 -10.77 -1.31 -6.31
CA LEU A 167 -10.40 -2.72 -6.16
C LEU A 167 -10.73 -3.25 -4.77
N ILE A 168 -10.43 -2.53 -3.69
CA ILE A 168 -10.75 -2.95 -2.32
C ILE A 168 -12.26 -3.10 -2.14
N VAL A 169 -13.04 -2.10 -2.57
CA VAL A 169 -14.50 -2.12 -2.42
C VAL A 169 -15.14 -3.20 -3.29
N LEU A 170 -14.82 -3.24 -4.59
CA LEU A 170 -15.41 -4.21 -5.51
C LEU A 170 -14.96 -5.63 -5.21
N SER A 171 -13.70 -5.87 -4.82
CA SER A 171 -13.27 -7.22 -4.42
C SER A 171 -13.97 -7.69 -3.16
N TYR A 172 -14.31 -6.79 -2.24
CA TYR A 172 -15.10 -7.11 -1.06
C TYR A 172 -16.52 -7.55 -1.45
N ILE A 173 -17.20 -6.75 -2.29
CA ILE A 173 -18.58 -6.99 -2.74
C ILE A 173 -18.67 -8.25 -3.60
N PHE A 174 -17.78 -8.38 -4.59
CA PHE A 174 -17.75 -9.48 -5.57
C PHE A 174 -17.03 -10.74 -5.09
N ARG A 175 -16.74 -10.86 -3.79
CA ARG A 175 -16.25 -12.13 -3.21
C ARG A 175 -14.80 -12.49 -3.55
N PHE A 176 -13.99 -11.51 -3.96
CA PHE A 176 -12.56 -11.66 -4.25
C PHE A 176 -11.63 -11.38 -3.04
N ALA A 177 -12.16 -11.30 -1.81
CA ALA A 177 -11.35 -10.80 -0.70
C ALA A 177 -10.08 -11.62 -0.42
N ARG A 178 -10.11 -12.94 -0.64
CA ARG A 178 -8.96 -13.84 -0.45
C ARG A 178 -7.81 -13.55 -1.41
N VAL A 179 -8.10 -13.33 -2.69
CA VAL A 179 -7.05 -12.94 -3.65
C VAL A 179 -6.60 -11.51 -3.39
N GLY A 180 -7.53 -10.59 -3.13
CA GLY A 180 -7.18 -9.20 -2.84
C GLY A 180 -6.36 -9.04 -1.55
N SER A 181 -6.49 -9.96 -0.57
CA SER A 181 -5.65 -9.96 0.63
C SER A 181 -4.17 -10.22 0.29
N ILE A 182 -3.91 -11.12 -0.66
CA ILE A 182 -2.54 -11.38 -1.15
C ILE A 182 -2.05 -10.23 -2.04
N VAL A 183 -2.94 -9.61 -2.83
CA VAL A 183 -2.61 -8.38 -3.56
C VAL A 183 -2.11 -7.31 -2.60
N LEU A 184 -2.83 -7.01 -1.52
CA LEU A 184 -2.40 -6.02 -0.52
C LEU A 184 -0.99 -6.34 0.04
N ALA A 185 -0.75 -7.58 0.47
CA ALA A 185 0.55 -8.00 1.00
C ALA A 185 1.71 -7.84 -0.02
N LEU A 186 1.49 -8.23 -1.28
CA LEU A 186 2.53 -8.12 -2.31
C LEU A 186 2.92 -6.65 -2.59
N HIS A 187 1.98 -5.72 -2.43
CA HIS A 187 2.22 -4.32 -2.75
C HIS A 187 2.88 -3.60 -1.57
N ASP A 188 2.28 -3.68 -0.39
CA ASP A 188 2.70 -2.90 0.78
C ASP A 188 4.11 -3.28 1.26
N ALA A 189 4.52 -4.55 1.12
CA ALA A 189 5.85 -5.05 1.54
C ALA A 189 7.03 -4.26 0.97
N SER A 190 7.01 -3.96 -0.33
CA SER A 190 8.12 -3.22 -0.96
C SER A 190 8.15 -1.73 -0.57
N ASP A 191 6.99 -1.16 -0.24
CA ASP A 191 6.89 0.27 0.11
C ASP A 191 7.49 0.57 1.49
N VAL A 192 7.55 -0.43 2.38
CA VAL A 192 8.32 -0.33 3.64
C VAL A 192 9.79 0.01 3.36
N LEU A 193 10.42 -0.68 2.41
CA LEU A 193 11.83 -0.46 2.04
C LEU A 193 12.03 0.89 1.35
N LEU A 194 11.06 1.31 0.53
CA LEU A 194 11.06 2.62 -0.12
C LEU A 194 11.10 3.76 0.90
N GLU A 195 10.22 3.71 1.91
CA GLU A 195 10.12 4.78 2.88
C GLU A 195 11.32 4.81 3.85
N VAL A 196 11.90 3.65 4.18
CA VAL A 196 13.20 3.59 4.89
C VAL A 196 14.31 4.25 4.06
N GLY A 197 14.37 3.98 2.76
CA GLY A 197 15.34 4.58 1.84
C GLY A 197 15.21 6.11 1.77
N LYS A 198 14.00 6.62 1.63
CA LYS A 198 13.72 8.07 1.62
C LYS A 198 14.09 8.75 2.93
N MET A 199 13.65 8.20 4.07
CA MET A 199 14.01 8.73 5.40
C MET A 199 15.54 8.76 5.60
N SER A 200 16.23 7.71 5.17
CA SER A 200 17.70 7.62 5.23
C SER A 200 18.37 8.67 4.35
N LYS A 201 17.86 8.88 3.13
CA LYS A 201 18.36 9.90 2.20
C LYS A 201 18.18 11.31 2.77
N TYR A 202 17.02 11.62 3.33
CA TYR A 202 16.78 12.92 3.97
C TYR A 202 17.65 13.12 5.21
N SER A 203 17.97 12.06 5.95
CA SER A 203 18.87 12.12 7.12
C SER A 203 20.36 12.18 6.75
N GLY A 204 20.72 12.11 5.46
CA GLY A 204 22.11 12.08 5.02
C GLY A 204 22.82 10.73 5.22
N ALA A 205 22.09 9.67 5.60
CA ALA A 205 22.62 8.33 5.77
C ALA A 205 22.76 7.61 4.41
N GLU A 206 23.73 8.04 3.61
CA GLU A 206 23.89 7.61 2.20
C GLU A 206 23.98 6.09 2.03
N SER A 207 24.76 5.40 2.86
CA SER A 207 24.92 3.94 2.77
C SER A 207 23.59 3.21 3.03
N LEU A 208 22.84 3.63 4.04
CA LEU A 208 21.55 3.02 4.37
C LEU A 208 20.50 3.33 3.29
N ALA A 209 20.49 4.55 2.75
CA ALA A 209 19.64 4.92 1.63
C ALA A 209 19.93 4.09 0.38
N SER A 210 21.22 3.90 0.06
CA SER A 210 21.70 3.12 -1.08
C SER A 210 21.31 1.63 -0.97
N ILE A 211 21.55 1.01 0.20
CA ILE A 211 21.16 -0.38 0.47
C ILE A 211 19.64 -0.54 0.41
N SER A 212 18.89 0.35 1.07
CA SER A 212 17.43 0.28 1.10
C SER A 212 16.82 0.44 -0.29
N PHE A 213 17.39 1.31 -1.13
CA PHE A 213 16.94 1.47 -2.51
C PHE A 213 17.20 0.22 -3.36
N ILE A 214 18.35 -0.44 -3.22
CA ILE A 214 18.63 -1.69 -3.93
C ILE A 214 17.64 -2.78 -3.50
N LEU A 215 17.44 -2.95 -2.19
CA LEU A 215 16.47 -3.92 -1.65
C LEU A 215 15.05 -3.61 -2.12
N PHE A 216 14.67 -2.34 -2.16
CA PHE A 216 13.38 -1.89 -2.68
C PHE A 216 13.21 -2.32 -4.15
N VAL A 217 14.16 -2.02 -5.03
CA VAL A 217 14.08 -2.40 -6.46
C VAL A 217 13.99 -3.92 -6.62
N LEU A 218 14.81 -4.69 -5.88
CA LEU A 218 14.76 -6.15 -5.91
C LEU A 218 13.39 -6.68 -5.46
N SER A 219 12.86 -6.16 -4.34
CA SER A 219 11.55 -6.55 -3.83
C SER A 219 10.43 -6.20 -4.81
N TRP A 220 10.51 -5.06 -5.49
CA TRP A 220 9.53 -4.65 -6.49
C TRP A 220 9.47 -5.62 -7.67
N VAL A 221 10.63 -6.00 -8.20
CA VAL A 221 10.72 -6.96 -9.31
C VAL A 221 10.10 -8.30 -8.90
N ILE A 222 10.51 -8.82 -7.73
CA ILE A 222 10.04 -10.11 -7.24
C ILE A 222 8.52 -10.07 -6.99
N LEU A 223 8.03 -9.10 -6.22
CA LEU A 223 6.64 -9.10 -5.77
C LEU A 223 5.66 -8.60 -6.85
N ARG A 224 5.96 -7.47 -7.50
CA ARG A 224 5.03 -6.78 -8.41
C ARG A 224 5.21 -7.16 -9.88
N LEU A 225 6.39 -7.61 -10.31
CA LEU A 225 6.64 -7.99 -11.71
C LEU A 225 6.78 -9.50 -11.94
N ILE A 226 6.97 -10.29 -10.88
CA ILE A 226 7.01 -11.75 -10.97
C ILE A 226 5.81 -12.37 -10.25
N TYR A 227 5.71 -12.26 -8.93
CA TYR A 227 4.63 -12.93 -8.18
C TYR A 227 3.24 -12.45 -8.60
N TYR A 228 3.04 -11.13 -8.71
CA TYR A 228 1.75 -10.56 -9.09
C TYR A 228 1.24 -11.05 -10.46
N PRO A 229 1.96 -10.90 -11.59
CA PRO A 229 1.43 -11.36 -12.87
C PRO A 229 1.35 -12.88 -13.02
N PHE A 230 2.37 -13.62 -12.55
CA PHE A 230 2.44 -15.06 -12.81
C PHE A 230 1.58 -15.91 -11.87
N TRP A 231 1.26 -15.43 -10.66
CA TRP A 231 0.39 -16.16 -9.73
C TRP A 231 -0.98 -15.49 -9.56
N ILE A 232 -1.01 -14.18 -9.32
CA ILE A 232 -2.28 -13.49 -9.05
C ILE A 232 -3.08 -13.32 -10.34
N LEU A 233 -2.54 -12.64 -11.36
CA LEU A 233 -3.26 -12.43 -12.62
C LEU A 233 -3.56 -13.75 -13.32
N TRP A 234 -2.64 -14.73 -13.25
CA TRP A 234 -2.92 -16.07 -13.73
C TRP A 234 -4.14 -16.69 -13.04
N SER A 235 -4.20 -16.62 -11.71
CA SER A 235 -5.31 -17.19 -10.94
C SER A 235 -6.64 -16.48 -11.22
N THR A 236 -6.65 -15.14 -11.25
CA THR A 236 -7.84 -14.34 -11.52
C THR A 236 -8.29 -14.39 -12.97
N SER A 237 -7.40 -14.75 -13.90
CA SER A 237 -7.74 -14.84 -15.33
C SER A 237 -8.12 -16.26 -15.76
N TYR A 238 -7.44 -17.28 -15.23
CA TYR A 238 -7.58 -18.67 -15.66
C TYR A 238 -8.21 -19.59 -14.61
N GLU A 239 -7.68 -19.61 -13.39
CA GLU A 239 -8.17 -20.56 -12.36
C GLU A 239 -9.62 -20.28 -11.96
N VAL A 240 -10.02 -19.00 -11.88
CA VAL A 240 -11.40 -18.63 -11.57
C VAL A 240 -12.39 -19.14 -12.62
N LEU A 241 -12.02 -19.15 -13.90
CA LEU A 241 -12.90 -19.62 -15.00
C LEU A 241 -13.14 -21.12 -14.96
N GLN A 242 -12.20 -21.89 -14.40
CA GLN A 242 -12.35 -23.33 -14.20
C GLN A 242 -13.25 -23.67 -13.01
N MET A 243 -13.43 -22.73 -12.08
CA MET A 243 -14.19 -22.92 -10.85
C MET A 243 -15.59 -22.30 -10.91
N LEU A 244 -15.83 -21.40 -11.85
CA LEU A 244 -17.13 -20.77 -12.04
C LEU A 244 -18.14 -21.78 -12.58
N GLU A 245 -19.17 -22.06 -11.78
CA GLU A 245 -20.38 -22.76 -12.22
C GLU A 245 -21.18 -21.84 -13.16
N LYS A 246 -20.80 -21.80 -14.43
CA LYS A 246 -21.35 -20.88 -15.44
C LYS A 246 -22.88 -20.95 -15.50
N GLU A 247 -23.45 -22.15 -15.38
CA GLU A 247 -24.90 -22.39 -15.40
C GLU A 247 -25.65 -21.72 -14.23
N LYS A 248 -25.00 -21.50 -13.09
CA LYS A 248 -25.61 -20.89 -11.90
C LYS A 248 -25.46 -19.36 -11.87
N HIS A 249 -24.45 -18.82 -12.56
CA HIS A 249 -24.08 -17.41 -12.53
C HIS A 249 -23.82 -16.86 -13.93
N GLU A 250 -24.74 -17.08 -14.87
CA GLU A 250 -24.56 -16.77 -16.29
C GLU A 250 -24.30 -15.29 -16.60
N VAL A 251 -24.88 -14.38 -15.81
CA VAL A 251 -24.82 -12.92 -16.07
C VAL A 251 -23.83 -12.20 -15.15
N ASP A 252 -23.95 -12.39 -13.83
CA ASP A 252 -23.16 -11.63 -12.85
C ASP A 252 -21.68 -12.06 -12.81
N GLY A 253 -21.41 -13.36 -12.98
CA GLY A 253 -20.06 -13.93 -12.92
C GLY A 253 -19.10 -13.30 -13.94
N PRO A 254 -19.45 -13.25 -15.24
CA PRO A 254 -18.63 -12.60 -16.26
C PRO A 254 -18.37 -11.11 -15.99
N ILE A 255 -19.39 -10.36 -15.53
CA ILE A 255 -19.24 -8.92 -15.26
C ILE A 255 -18.21 -8.70 -14.14
N TYR A 256 -18.34 -9.42 -13.03
CA TYR A 256 -17.40 -9.34 -11.91
C TYR A 256 -15.97 -9.70 -12.33
N TYR A 257 -15.84 -10.74 -13.15
CA TYR A 257 -14.57 -11.18 -13.72
C TYR A 257 -13.89 -10.10 -14.55
N TYR A 258 -14.59 -9.51 -15.53
CA TYR A 258 -13.98 -8.56 -16.46
C TYR A 258 -13.61 -7.24 -15.77
N ILE A 259 -14.47 -6.72 -14.89
CA ILE A 259 -14.20 -5.47 -14.16
C ILE A 259 -12.98 -5.66 -13.25
N PHE A 260 -12.95 -6.74 -12.46
CA PHE A 260 -11.87 -6.98 -11.52
C PHE A 260 -10.53 -7.19 -12.22
N ASN A 261 -10.49 -8.06 -13.25
CA ASN A 261 -9.25 -8.30 -13.99
C ASN A 261 -8.75 -7.04 -14.72
N SER A 262 -9.64 -6.24 -15.32
CA SER A 262 -9.24 -5.00 -16.00
C SER A 262 -8.52 -4.03 -15.06
N LEU A 263 -9.02 -3.89 -13.83
CA LEU A 263 -8.38 -3.06 -12.81
C LEU A 263 -7.03 -3.63 -12.35
N LEU A 264 -6.91 -4.96 -12.20
CA LEU A 264 -5.64 -5.60 -11.86
C LEU A 264 -4.59 -5.46 -12.98
N TYR A 265 -4.99 -5.57 -14.25
CA TYR A 265 -4.09 -5.30 -15.38
C TYR A 265 -3.69 -3.82 -15.45
N CYS A 266 -4.60 -2.90 -15.12
CA CYS A 266 -4.27 -1.47 -14.99
C CYS A 266 -3.20 -1.23 -13.92
N LEU A 267 -3.29 -1.90 -12.77
CA LEU A 267 -2.24 -1.89 -11.75
C LEU A 267 -0.90 -2.38 -12.31
N LEU A 268 -0.87 -3.50 -13.03
CA LEU A 268 0.37 -4.02 -13.64
C LEU A 268 1.03 -3.00 -14.58
N VAL A 269 0.25 -2.30 -15.41
CA VAL A 269 0.77 -1.25 -16.31
C VAL A 269 1.44 -0.14 -15.50
N MET A 270 0.83 0.30 -14.41
CA MET A 270 1.43 1.30 -13.52
C MET A 270 2.70 0.76 -12.84
N HIS A 271 2.74 -0.52 -12.46
CA HIS A 271 3.96 -1.13 -11.90
C HIS A 271 5.13 -1.15 -12.88
N ILE A 272 4.86 -1.42 -14.16
CA ILE A 272 5.86 -1.38 -15.22
C ILE A 272 6.35 0.06 -15.42
N TYR A 273 5.43 1.04 -15.42
CA TYR A 273 5.80 2.47 -15.50
C TYR A 273 6.76 2.88 -14.39
N TRP A 274 6.45 2.59 -13.12
CA TRP A 274 7.36 2.93 -12.01
C TRP A 274 8.65 2.12 -12.06
N PHE A 275 8.61 0.88 -12.54
CA PHE A 275 9.83 0.10 -12.74
C PHE A 275 10.80 0.75 -13.73
N VAL A 276 10.29 1.32 -14.82
CA VAL A 276 11.12 2.09 -15.76
C VAL A 276 11.79 3.29 -15.07
N LEU A 277 11.07 4.00 -14.19
CA LEU A 277 11.64 5.13 -13.43
C LEU A 277 12.72 4.66 -12.45
N MET A 278 12.45 3.61 -11.69
CA MET A 278 13.42 3.04 -10.74
C MET A 278 14.65 2.48 -11.45
N TYR A 279 14.47 1.83 -12.60
CA TYR A 279 15.58 1.34 -13.40
C TYR A 279 16.48 2.49 -13.87
N ARG A 280 15.90 3.61 -14.33
CA ARG A 280 16.67 4.82 -14.66
C ARG A 280 17.46 5.36 -13.45
N MET A 281 16.84 5.39 -12.27
CA MET A 281 17.51 5.79 -11.03
C MET A 281 18.64 4.82 -10.65
N LEU A 282 18.44 3.51 -10.81
CA LEU A 282 19.44 2.48 -10.53
C LEU A 282 20.65 2.62 -11.46
N VAL A 283 20.44 2.85 -12.75
CA VAL A 283 21.53 3.11 -13.72
C VAL A 283 22.33 4.34 -13.30
N LYS A 284 21.66 5.45 -12.93
CA LYS A 284 22.33 6.66 -12.43
C LYS A 284 23.15 6.38 -11.16
N GLN A 285 22.63 5.60 -10.23
CA GLN A 285 23.34 5.23 -9.00
C GLN A 285 24.59 4.39 -9.30
N ILE A 286 24.52 3.46 -10.25
CA ILE A 286 25.68 2.67 -10.68
C ILE A 286 26.74 3.58 -11.33
N GLN A 287 26.33 4.48 -12.21
CA GLN A 287 27.22 5.47 -12.85
C GLN A 287 27.88 6.39 -11.82
N ALA A 288 27.16 6.75 -10.75
CA ALA A 288 27.64 7.58 -9.64
C ALA A 288 28.42 6.80 -8.57
N ARG A 289 28.90 5.58 -8.87
CA ARG A 289 29.67 4.71 -7.96
C ARG A 289 28.94 4.43 -6.63
N GLY A 290 27.63 4.19 -6.70
CA GLY A 290 26.80 3.80 -5.55
C GLY A 290 26.16 4.96 -4.78
N LYS A 291 26.43 6.21 -5.16
CA LYS A 291 25.76 7.39 -4.59
C LYS A 291 24.35 7.52 -5.18
N LEU A 292 23.34 7.52 -4.32
CA LEU A 292 21.95 7.71 -4.71
C LEU A 292 21.73 9.17 -5.16
N SER A 293 21.43 9.38 -6.45
CA SER A 293 21.11 10.70 -7.01
C SER A 293 19.74 11.20 -6.56
N GLU A 294 19.39 12.44 -6.92
CA GLU A 294 18.04 13.00 -6.76
C GLU A 294 16.98 12.10 -7.44
N ASP A 295 15.76 12.09 -6.88
CA ASP A 295 14.62 11.35 -7.44
C ASP A 295 14.25 11.98 -8.79
N VAL A 296 14.18 11.19 -9.85
CA VAL A 296 13.86 11.70 -11.20
C VAL A 296 12.47 12.33 -11.32
N ARG A 297 11.67 12.22 -10.25
CA ARG A 297 10.33 12.79 -10.15
C ARG A 297 10.27 14.10 -9.36
N SER A 298 11.35 14.49 -8.67
CA SER A 298 11.40 15.74 -7.89
C SER A 298 11.88 16.94 -8.70
N ASP A 299 12.39 16.76 -9.92
CA ASP A 299 12.93 17.85 -10.75
C ASP A 299 11.88 18.90 -11.17
N SER A 300 10.57 18.64 -11.04
CA SER A 300 9.51 19.61 -11.32
C SER A 300 9.21 20.60 -10.18
N GLU A 301 9.92 20.52 -9.06
CA GLU A 301 9.75 21.46 -7.92
C GLU A 301 10.33 22.86 -8.20
N GLY A 302 11.13 23.04 -9.26
CA GLY A 302 11.81 24.31 -9.57
C GLY A 302 11.16 25.21 -10.64
N GLU A 303 10.12 24.75 -11.35
CA GLU A 303 9.53 25.53 -12.47
C GLU A 303 8.36 26.43 -12.04
N ASN A 304 7.86 26.30 -10.80
CA ASN A 304 6.70 27.08 -10.31
C ASN A 304 7.07 28.20 -9.31
N GLU A 305 8.35 28.52 -9.12
CA GLU A 305 8.79 29.66 -8.28
C GLU A 305 9.19 30.90 -9.13
N HIS A 306 8.87 30.94 -10.43
CA HIS A 306 9.21 32.05 -11.34
C HIS A 306 8.04 32.71 -12.09
N GLU A 307 6.80 32.38 -11.77
CA GLU A 307 5.62 33.11 -12.25
C GLU A 307 4.67 33.40 -11.09
N ASP A 308 4.98 34.47 -10.35
CA ASP A 308 4.02 35.51 -9.88
C ASP A 308 4.76 36.64 -9.13
#